data_AF-A0A5P2BF76-F1
#
_entry.id   AF-A0A5P2BF76-F1
#
_cell.length_a   1.000
_cell.length_b   1.000
_cell.length_c   1.000
_cell.angle_alpha   90.00
_cell.angle_beta   90.00
_cell.angle_gamma   90.00
#
_symmetry.space_group_name_H-M   'P 1'
#
loop_
_entity.id
_entity.type
_entity.pdbx_description
1 polymer ?
#
loop_
_entity_poly.entity_id
_entity_poly.type
_entity_poly.pdbx_seq_one_letter_code
_entity_poly.pdbx_strand_id
1 'polypeptide(L)'
;MQQPTWRRIGPALRGTRPARRGIALGSVAALALAVTTSASTGRLMEGAQSAAGSVALARGTTLGPCMISGTMGVQMTEGVPTPPGYSRSTGTIRALNLMVDFSDAPGQGSAMDRLAEFFPQTSEWFRTSSYGRLDYRPESPLPDWLRMPKSFEEYGIERGAPFDPGYRTLVEDIVATADPDVDFRAYDFVNILITPNAGPSALDTVLSVTFAGNHEAPVADGVPVSNASFVYSRQDDGSGSYRETGYRVLPHENGHVFGLPDLYTQDGGGAVGHWDIMSEDWGANNDLLAWHKWKLGWLDDDQVGCAASSGTTEHTLSPLARSGGTKLAFAPLGEKTGYAIEARTRGGNDEAVCKPGVLVYRVDAEVDTGHGPVTVSDATPDSGGCTRRPNVHAELSDATYGVGETFTDRKTGVRVTVAGVTDDGDYRVHVTRP
;
A
#
# COMPACT_ATOMS: atom_id res chain seq x y z
N MET A 1 -90.38 24.89 -0.77
CA MET A 1 -90.61 23.87 0.27
C MET A 1 -90.07 22.54 -0.25
N GLN A 2 -89.11 21.98 0.48
CA GLN A 2 -88.69 20.57 0.54
C GLN A 2 -88.22 19.84 -0.75
N GLN A 3 -86.88 19.68 -0.81
CA GLN A 3 -86.14 18.47 -1.24
C GLN A 3 -86.53 17.23 -0.38
N PRO A 4 -85.98 15.99 -0.51
CA PRO A 4 -84.78 15.49 -1.26
C PRO A 4 -84.97 14.11 -1.95
N THR A 5 -84.00 13.54 -2.67
CA THR A 5 -83.03 12.55 -2.14
C THR A 5 -82.10 12.00 -3.24
N TRP A 6 -81.05 11.32 -2.79
CA TRP A 6 -79.70 11.21 -3.35
C TRP A 6 -79.38 9.97 -4.21
N ARG A 7 -78.25 10.08 -4.94
CA ARG A 7 -77.52 9.15 -5.84
C ARG A 7 -77.07 7.79 -5.25
N ARG A 8 -76.80 6.82 -6.15
CA ARG A 8 -75.71 5.80 -6.07
C ARG A 8 -75.03 5.51 -7.44
N ILE A 9 -73.70 5.70 -7.46
CA ILE A 9 -72.55 4.88 -7.96
C ILE A 9 -72.59 4.11 -9.30
N GLY A 10 -71.57 4.36 -10.16
CA GLY A 10 -70.90 3.34 -11.01
C GLY A 10 -70.31 3.83 -12.36
N PRO A 11 -69.19 3.26 -12.88
CA PRO A 11 -68.07 4.05 -13.47
C PRO A 11 -67.64 3.72 -14.93
N ALA A 12 -66.67 4.50 -15.43
CA ALA A 12 -65.57 4.21 -16.40
C ALA A 12 -65.45 5.29 -17.51
N LEU A 13 -64.30 5.73 -18.04
CA LEU A 13 -62.85 5.59 -17.82
C LEU A 13 -62.13 6.51 -18.85
N ARG A 14 -60.83 6.81 -18.61
CA ARG A 14 -59.78 7.37 -19.51
C ARG A 14 -59.66 8.90 -19.56
N GLY A 15 -58.49 9.51 -19.40
CA GLY A 15 -57.13 9.01 -19.21
C GLY A 15 -56.18 10.14 -18.82
N THR A 16 -55.12 9.80 -18.08
CA THR A 16 -54.11 10.73 -17.56
C THR A 16 -52.75 10.45 -18.20
N ARG A 17 -52.02 11.52 -18.58
CA ARG A 17 -50.55 11.53 -18.75
C ARG A 17 -49.98 12.42 -17.64
N PRO A 18 -48.95 12.00 -16.88
CA PRO A 18 -48.51 12.74 -15.71
C PRO A 18 -47.38 13.74 -16.02
N ALA A 19 -47.30 14.74 -15.13
CA ALA A 19 -46.28 15.77 -15.05
C ALA A 19 -44.92 15.22 -14.60
N ARG A 20 -43.84 15.75 -15.18
CA ARG A 20 -42.47 15.54 -14.73
C ARG A 20 -42.25 16.28 -13.40
N ARG A 21 -41.97 15.54 -12.32
CA ARG A 21 -41.31 16.05 -11.12
C ARG A 21 -39.86 15.58 -11.16
N GLY A 22 -38.93 16.53 -11.20
CA GLY A 22 -37.52 16.27 -10.98
C GLY A 22 -37.31 15.87 -9.53
N ILE A 23 -36.58 14.78 -9.32
CA ILE A 23 -36.00 14.41 -8.04
C ILE A 23 -34.50 14.45 -8.27
N ALA A 24 -33.85 15.47 -7.70
CA ALA A 24 -32.43 15.46 -7.44
C ALA A 24 -32.21 14.53 -6.25
N LEU A 25 -31.62 13.36 -6.50
CA LEU A 25 -31.01 12.54 -5.46
C LEU A 25 -29.51 12.81 -5.53
N GLY A 26 -29.02 13.60 -4.57
CA GLY A 26 -27.60 13.75 -4.32
C GLY A 26 -27.07 12.44 -3.78
N SER A 27 -26.21 11.79 -4.56
CA SER A 27 -25.41 10.65 -4.11
C SER A 27 -24.22 11.18 -3.33
N VAL A 28 -24.35 11.30 -2.01
CA VAL A 28 -23.17 11.33 -1.13
C VAL A 28 -22.75 9.87 -0.96
N ALA A 29 -21.88 9.39 -1.85
CA ALA A 29 -21.17 8.15 -1.62
C ALA A 29 -19.98 8.47 -0.71
N ALA A 30 -20.13 8.23 0.58
CA ALA A 30 -18.98 8.07 1.46
C ALA A 30 -18.36 6.71 1.12
N LEU A 31 -17.31 6.70 0.30
CA LEU A 31 -16.45 5.53 0.18
C LEU A 31 -15.73 5.38 1.53
N ALA A 32 -16.04 4.30 2.25
CA ALA A 32 -15.22 3.84 3.35
C ALA A 32 -13.96 3.21 2.74
N LEU A 33 -12.89 4.00 2.66
CA LEU A 33 -11.56 3.52 2.26
C LEU A 33 -10.93 2.79 3.45
N ALA A 34 -10.32 1.65 3.14
CA ALA A 34 -10.09 0.54 4.04
C ALA A 34 -8.84 0.68 4.93
N VAL A 35 -8.92 0.08 6.12
CA VAL A 35 -7.78 -0.20 7.01
C VAL A 35 -7.43 -1.69 6.86
N THR A 36 -6.28 -2.02 6.30
CA THR A 36 -5.62 -3.35 6.20
C THR A 36 -4.76 -3.62 7.43
N THR A 37 -5.28 -4.21 8.50
CA THR A 37 -4.44 -4.44 9.71
C THR A 37 -3.31 -5.44 9.45
N SER A 38 -2.10 -4.99 9.14
CA SER A 38 -0.88 -5.80 9.20
C SER A 38 -0.44 -5.95 10.67
N ALA A 39 -0.36 -7.18 11.18
CA ALA A 39 0.05 -7.47 12.55
C ALA A 39 1.34 -8.30 12.56
N SER A 40 2.42 -7.74 13.13
CA SER A 40 3.66 -8.48 13.39
C SER A 40 3.75 -8.82 14.90
N THR A 41 3.48 -10.07 15.28
CA THR A 41 3.46 -10.50 16.69
C THR A 41 4.78 -11.10 17.20
N GLY A 42 5.90 -10.94 16.49
CA GLY A 42 7.15 -11.62 16.84
C GLY A 42 8.00 -10.92 17.91
N ARG A 43 8.32 -11.62 19.01
CA ARG A 43 9.50 -11.31 19.85
C ARG A 43 10.75 -11.90 19.19
N LEU A 44 11.81 -11.10 19.06
CA LEU A 44 13.11 -11.55 18.54
C LEU A 44 13.74 -12.59 19.50
N MET A 45 13.86 -13.84 19.05
CA MET A 45 14.82 -14.79 19.60
C MET A 45 15.84 -15.20 18.53
N GLU A 46 17.08 -15.35 18.98
CA GLU A 46 18.27 -15.52 18.15
C GLU A 46 18.31 -16.95 17.58
N GLY A 47 18.24 -17.05 16.24
CA GLY A 47 18.60 -18.27 15.50
C GLY A 47 17.44 -19.12 14.99
N ALA A 48 16.81 -18.70 13.88
CA ALA A 48 16.15 -19.60 12.94
C ALA A 48 16.62 -19.28 11.52
N GLN A 49 17.02 -20.29 10.76
CA GLN A 49 17.50 -20.14 9.39
C GLN A 49 16.31 -19.82 8.46
N SER A 50 16.18 -18.55 8.07
CA SER A 50 15.27 -18.12 7.00
C SER A 50 15.90 -18.41 5.63
N ALA A 51 15.07 -18.81 4.67
CA ALA A 51 15.41 -18.78 3.24
C ALA A 51 15.57 -17.30 2.81
N ALA A 52 16.77 -16.75 3.02
CA ALA A 52 17.18 -15.39 2.64
C ALA A 52 16.32 -14.22 3.19
N GLY A 53 16.55 -13.88 4.47
CA GLY A 53 16.00 -12.66 5.08
C GLY A 53 16.56 -11.36 4.48
N SER A 54 15.97 -10.24 4.90
CA SER A 54 16.39 -8.87 4.57
C SER A 54 17.91 -8.71 4.71
N VAL A 55 18.57 -8.36 3.61
CA VAL A 55 19.99 -8.03 3.61
C VAL A 55 20.12 -6.54 3.85
N ALA A 56 20.62 -6.16 5.03
CA ALA A 56 20.99 -4.78 5.28
C ALA A 56 22.04 -4.36 4.25
N LEU A 57 21.68 -3.40 3.38
CA LEU A 57 22.62 -2.85 2.42
C LEU A 57 23.77 -2.17 3.16
N ALA A 58 24.99 -2.32 2.64
CA ALA A 58 26.12 -1.54 3.11
C ALA A 58 25.87 -0.07 2.78
N ARG A 59 25.60 0.75 3.80
CA ARG A 59 25.33 2.18 3.65
C ARG A 59 26.61 3.01 3.80
N GLY A 60 26.72 4.07 3.03
CA GLY A 60 27.77 5.06 3.13
C GLY A 60 27.69 5.82 4.45
N THR A 61 28.83 5.99 5.12
CA THR A 61 28.93 6.66 6.43
C THR A 61 28.48 8.13 6.39
N THR A 62 28.46 8.75 5.20
CA THR A 62 28.04 10.15 4.98
C THR A 62 26.55 10.36 5.17
N LEU A 63 25.72 9.32 5.05
CA LEU A 63 24.27 9.39 5.29
C LEU A 63 23.87 9.09 6.73
N GLY A 64 24.84 8.75 7.60
CA GLY A 64 24.63 8.47 9.03
C GLY A 64 23.62 9.39 9.71
N PRO A 65 23.79 10.73 9.63
CA PRO A 65 22.87 11.68 10.25
C PRO A 65 21.43 11.67 9.72
N CYS A 66 21.21 11.16 8.50
CA CYS A 66 19.91 11.09 7.84
C CYS A 66 19.27 9.70 7.91
N MET A 67 19.98 8.70 8.44
CA MET A 67 19.39 7.40 8.74
C MET A 67 18.67 7.50 10.08
N ILE A 68 17.34 7.42 10.05
CA ILE A 68 16.54 7.24 11.26
C ILE A 68 16.50 5.75 11.60
N SER A 69 16.55 5.43 12.88
CA SER A 69 16.64 4.07 13.39
C SER A 69 15.31 3.61 13.96
N GLY A 70 14.99 2.33 13.75
CA GLY A 70 13.82 1.73 14.38
C GLY A 70 13.91 1.73 15.91
N THR A 71 12.76 1.72 16.57
CA THR A 71 12.67 1.57 18.02
C THR A 71 12.13 0.18 18.36
N MET A 72 12.72 -0.46 19.37
CA MET A 72 12.25 -1.78 19.82
C MET A 72 10.78 -1.72 20.22
N GLY A 73 9.99 -2.68 19.75
CA GLY A 73 8.56 -2.77 20.03
C GLY A 73 7.67 -2.05 19.02
N VAL A 74 8.23 -1.23 18.13
CA VAL A 74 7.47 -0.62 17.03
C VAL A 74 7.29 -1.64 15.91
N GLN A 75 6.04 -1.88 15.51
CA GLN A 75 5.70 -2.78 14.42
C GLN A 75 5.97 -2.11 13.07
N MET A 76 6.73 -2.80 12.22
CA MET A 76 7.05 -2.38 10.84
C MET A 76 7.62 -0.95 10.72
N THR A 77 8.45 -0.57 11.69
CA THR A 77 9.10 0.76 11.80
C THR A 77 9.64 1.31 10.48
N GLU A 78 9.52 2.62 10.27
CA GLU A 78 10.14 3.36 9.14
C GLU A 78 11.68 3.43 9.18
N GLY A 79 12.29 2.93 10.24
CA GLY A 79 13.74 2.92 10.41
C GLY A 79 14.51 2.19 9.29
N VAL A 80 15.73 2.67 9.04
CA VAL A 80 16.71 2.05 8.13
C VAL A 80 17.93 1.61 8.97
N PRO A 81 18.41 0.36 8.83
CA PRO A 81 17.92 -0.68 7.92
C PRO A 81 16.61 -1.33 8.38
N THR A 82 15.90 -1.97 7.44
CA THR A 82 14.79 -2.87 7.76
C THR A 82 15.29 -3.99 8.70
N PRO A 83 14.58 -4.28 9.80
CA PRO A 83 14.96 -5.36 10.71
C PRO A 83 15.02 -6.74 10.04
N PRO A 84 15.66 -7.74 10.67
CA PRO A 84 15.57 -9.13 10.22
C PRO A 84 14.13 -9.67 10.26
N GLY A 85 13.85 -10.73 9.49
CA GLY A 85 12.57 -11.43 9.46
C GLY A 85 11.72 -11.17 8.21
N TYR A 86 11.90 -10.01 7.59
CA TYR A 86 11.31 -9.66 6.30
C TYR A 86 12.07 -10.32 5.14
N SER A 87 11.43 -10.43 3.98
CA SER A 87 12.09 -10.93 2.76
C SER A 87 13.03 -9.88 2.17
N ARG A 88 14.02 -10.32 1.38
CA ARG A 88 14.82 -9.38 0.58
C ARG A 88 13.93 -8.65 -0.46
N SER A 89 14.25 -7.39 -0.71
CA SER A 89 13.53 -6.50 -1.63
C SER A 89 14.31 -6.20 -2.92
N THR A 90 15.47 -6.84 -3.14
CA THR A 90 16.32 -6.63 -4.32
C THR A 90 16.81 -7.95 -4.90
N GLY A 91 17.29 -7.91 -6.15
CA GLY A 91 17.66 -9.08 -6.92
C GLY A 91 16.44 -9.85 -7.41
N THR A 92 16.63 -11.12 -7.74
CA THR A 92 15.52 -12.00 -8.10
C THR A 92 14.82 -12.48 -6.83
N ILE A 93 13.52 -12.28 -6.76
CA ILE A 93 12.65 -12.87 -5.73
C ILE A 93 11.72 -13.89 -6.37
N ARG A 94 11.50 -15.02 -5.71
CA ARG A 94 10.53 -16.03 -6.11
C ARG A 94 9.37 -16.03 -5.13
N ALA A 95 8.21 -15.63 -5.62
CA ALA A 95 6.96 -15.61 -4.87
C ALA A 95 6.18 -16.88 -5.19
N LEU A 96 5.93 -17.72 -4.19
CA LEU A 96 5.05 -18.88 -4.33
C LEU A 96 3.60 -18.40 -4.32
N ASN A 97 2.81 -18.72 -5.35
CA ASN A 97 1.40 -18.36 -5.44
C ASN A 97 0.57 -19.64 -5.31
N LEU A 98 -0.18 -19.75 -4.22
CA LEU A 98 -1.09 -20.84 -3.93
C LEU A 98 -2.53 -20.32 -4.06
N MET A 99 -3.30 -20.90 -4.97
CA MET A 99 -4.71 -20.58 -5.12
C MET A 99 -5.53 -21.51 -4.24
N VAL A 100 -6.26 -20.95 -3.28
CA VAL A 100 -6.90 -21.71 -2.20
C VAL A 100 -8.42 -21.58 -2.23
N ASP A 101 -9.12 -22.70 -2.08
CA ASP A 101 -10.58 -22.75 -1.95
C ASP A 101 -11.06 -23.66 -0.81
N PHE A 102 -12.37 -23.64 -0.56
CA PHE A 102 -13.00 -24.29 0.59
C PHE A 102 -14.24 -25.08 0.18
N SER A 103 -14.77 -25.92 1.08
CA SER A 103 -15.97 -26.72 0.83
C SER A 103 -17.26 -25.88 0.73
N ASP A 104 -17.37 -24.82 1.52
CA ASP A 104 -18.46 -23.83 1.56
C ASP A 104 -18.24 -22.64 0.59
N ALA A 105 -17.00 -22.39 0.21
CA ALA A 105 -16.61 -21.43 -0.83
C ALA A 105 -15.74 -22.13 -1.89
N PRO A 106 -16.33 -22.89 -2.83
CA PRO A 106 -15.56 -23.55 -3.88
C PRO A 106 -14.99 -22.54 -4.88
N GLY A 107 -13.83 -22.88 -5.44
CA GLY A 107 -13.08 -22.10 -6.42
C GLY A 107 -13.93 -21.68 -7.62
N GLN A 108 -13.94 -20.39 -7.93
CA GLN A 108 -14.63 -19.88 -9.12
C GLN A 108 -13.70 -19.90 -10.34
N GLY A 109 -14.12 -20.56 -11.43
CA GLY A 109 -13.30 -20.66 -12.63
C GLY A 109 -12.03 -21.50 -12.40
N SER A 110 -10.99 -21.28 -13.20
CA SER A 110 -9.70 -21.94 -12.96
C SER A 110 -8.87 -21.17 -11.94
N ALA A 111 -8.04 -21.87 -11.17
CA ALA A 111 -7.09 -21.24 -10.25
C ALA A 111 -6.12 -20.31 -11.01
N MET A 112 -5.72 -20.68 -12.23
CA MET A 112 -4.89 -19.82 -13.06
C MET A 112 -5.59 -18.52 -13.52
N ASP A 113 -6.92 -18.51 -13.62
CA ASP A 113 -7.66 -17.25 -13.85
C ASP A 113 -7.49 -16.32 -12.64
N ARG A 114 -7.55 -16.86 -11.41
CA ARG A 114 -7.30 -16.09 -10.18
C ARG A 114 -5.88 -15.52 -10.15
N LEU A 115 -4.88 -16.29 -10.58
CA LEU A 115 -3.50 -15.78 -10.71
C LEU A 115 -3.40 -14.65 -11.76
N ALA A 116 -4.07 -14.82 -12.90
CA ALA A 116 -4.07 -13.86 -14.00
C ALA A 116 -4.80 -12.54 -13.67
N GLU A 117 -5.54 -12.47 -12.56
CA GLU A 117 -6.06 -11.20 -12.04
C GLU A 117 -4.94 -10.27 -11.55
N PHE A 118 -3.76 -10.81 -11.19
CA PHE A 118 -2.64 -10.04 -10.63
C PHE A 118 -1.43 -9.93 -11.56
N PHE A 119 -1.17 -10.95 -12.37
CA PHE A 119 0.04 -11.02 -13.19
C PHE A 119 -0.28 -10.91 -14.70
N PRO A 120 0.54 -10.18 -15.48
CA PRO A 120 1.89 -9.68 -15.16
C PRO A 120 1.97 -8.31 -14.45
N GLN A 121 0.83 -7.63 -14.19
CA GLN A 121 0.81 -6.25 -13.72
C GLN A 121 1.61 -6.02 -12.42
N THR A 122 1.51 -6.92 -11.43
CA THR A 122 2.31 -6.82 -10.20
C THR A 122 3.82 -6.85 -10.47
N SER A 123 4.28 -7.75 -11.35
CA SER A 123 5.70 -7.82 -11.73
C SER A 123 6.16 -6.54 -12.45
N GLU A 124 5.31 -5.97 -13.31
CA GLU A 124 5.60 -4.73 -14.02
C GLU A 124 5.62 -3.51 -13.07
N TRP A 125 4.72 -3.47 -12.09
CA TRP A 125 4.67 -2.44 -11.06
C TRP A 125 5.95 -2.43 -10.23
N PHE A 126 6.41 -3.60 -9.74
CA PHE A 126 7.66 -3.72 -8.99
C PHE A 126 8.88 -3.40 -9.84
N ARG A 127 8.92 -3.85 -11.11
CA ARG A 127 10.01 -3.51 -12.04
C ARG A 127 10.12 -2.00 -12.26
N THR A 128 8.98 -1.32 -12.42
CA THR A 128 8.90 0.12 -12.60
C THR A 128 9.32 0.85 -11.33
N SER A 129 8.77 0.47 -10.17
CA SER A 129 9.05 1.11 -8.89
C SER A 129 10.52 0.96 -8.46
N SER A 130 11.09 -0.22 -8.64
CA SER A 130 12.46 -0.54 -8.23
C SER A 130 13.54 -0.12 -9.22
N TYR A 131 13.17 0.51 -10.34
CA TYR A 131 14.08 0.79 -11.47
C TYR A 131 14.79 -0.48 -11.99
N GLY A 132 14.11 -1.63 -11.91
CA GLY A 132 14.65 -2.94 -12.30
C GLY A 132 15.58 -3.60 -11.28
N ARG A 133 15.72 -3.06 -10.07
CA ARG A 133 16.50 -3.70 -8.99
C ARG A 133 15.82 -4.91 -8.37
N LEU A 134 14.50 -5.02 -8.53
CA LEU A 134 13.71 -6.17 -8.13
C LEU A 134 13.21 -6.90 -9.37
N ASP A 135 13.61 -8.16 -9.50
CA ASP A 135 13.11 -9.10 -10.50
C ASP A 135 12.11 -10.04 -9.83
N TYR A 136 10.83 -9.68 -9.88
CA TYR A 136 9.73 -10.41 -9.25
C TYR A 136 9.30 -11.61 -10.11
N ARG A 137 9.51 -12.83 -9.62
CA ARG A 137 9.11 -14.09 -10.27
C ARG A 137 7.89 -14.70 -9.57
N PRO A 138 6.68 -14.57 -10.16
CA PRO A 138 5.50 -15.26 -9.66
C PRO A 138 5.55 -16.71 -10.13
N GLU A 139 5.64 -17.65 -9.20
CA GLU A 139 5.64 -19.07 -9.48
C GLU A 139 4.42 -19.72 -8.86
N SER A 140 3.77 -20.62 -9.60
CA SER A 140 2.64 -21.40 -9.13
C SER A 140 2.81 -22.84 -9.60
N PRO A 141 3.52 -23.68 -8.83
CA PRO A 141 3.75 -25.09 -9.19
C PRO A 141 2.45 -25.92 -9.12
N LEU A 142 1.44 -25.43 -8.39
CA LEU A 142 0.12 -26.04 -8.28
C LEU A 142 -0.90 -25.22 -9.10
N PRO A 143 -1.25 -25.64 -10.33
CA PRO A 143 -2.10 -24.86 -11.23
C PRO A 143 -3.59 -24.97 -10.93
N ASP A 144 -3.98 -25.87 -10.02
CA ASP A 144 -5.35 -26.12 -9.60
C ASP A 144 -5.64 -25.53 -8.21
N TRP A 145 -6.91 -25.45 -7.84
CA TRP A 145 -7.31 -25.01 -6.51
C TRP A 145 -6.81 -25.98 -5.44
N LEU A 146 -6.03 -25.44 -4.49
CA LEU A 146 -5.62 -26.14 -3.28
C LEU A 146 -6.78 -26.13 -2.28
N ARG A 147 -7.54 -27.23 -2.27
CA ARG A 147 -8.71 -27.38 -1.40
C ARG A 147 -8.30 -27.56 0.06
N MET A 148 -8.74 -26.65 0.91
CA MET A 148 -8.57 -26.77 2.36
C MET A 148 -9.45 -27.87 2.96
N PRO A 149 -8.98 -28.54 4.03
CA PRO A 149 -9.72 -29.63 4.68
C PRO A 149 -10.94 -29.13 5.48
N LYS A 150 -10.94 -27.86 5.91
CA LYS A 150 -12.04 -27.21 6.62
C LYS A 150 -12.81 -26.27 5.70
N SER A 151 -14.04 -25.94 6.08
CA SER A 151 -14.78 -24.83 5.49
C SER A 151 -14.12 -23.48 5.83
N PHE A 152 -14.35 -22.45 5.02
CA PHE A 152 -13.86 -21.10 5.30
C PHE A 152 -14.38 -20.57 6.65
N GLU A 153 -15.67 -20.80 6.93
CA GLU A 153 -16.32 -20.42 8.20
C GLU A 153 -15.63 -21.05 9.42
N GLU A 154 -15.16 -22.31 9.31
CA GLU A 154 -14.49 -23.01 10.41
C GLU A 154 -13.13 -22.43 10.82
N TYR A 155 -12.47 -21.65 9.94
CA TYR A 155 -11.23 -20.94 10.29
C TYR A 155 -11.50 -19.68 11.14
N GLY A 156 -12.74 -19.19 11.18
CA GLY A 156 -13.11 -18.02 11.99
C GLY A 156 -12.36 -16.73 11.63
N ILE A 157 -11.99 -16.57 10.36
CA ILE A 157 -11.23 -15.40 9.89
C ILE A 157 -12.21 -14.24 9.64
N GLU A 158 -12.04 -13.20 10.44
CA GLU A 158 -12.78 -11.94 10.34
C GLU A 158 -11.82 -10.77 10.12
N ARG A 159 -12.37 -9.58 9.86
CA ARG A 159 -11.60 -8.35 9.69
C ARG A 159 -10.82 -8.03 10.97
N GLY A 160 -9.51 -7.82 10.85
CA GLY A 160 -8.67 -7.50 12.00
C GLY A 160 -8.32 -8.71 12.88
N ALA A 161 -8.63 -9.93 12.43
CA ALA A 161 -8.26 -11.13 13.17
C ALA A 161 -6.72 -11.23 13.32
N PRO A 162 -6.22 -11.52 14.54
CA PRO A 162 -4.79 -11.79 14.73
C PRO A 162 -4.40 -13.12 14.07
N PHE A 163 -3.10 -13.40 14.01
CA PHE A 163 -2.58 -14.64 13.42
C PHE A 163 -3.18 -15.90 14.09
N ASP A 164 -3.33 -15.88 15.40
CA ASP A 164 -3.81 -17.00 16.20
C ASP A 164 -5.30 -16.88 16.59
N PRO A 165 -6.09 -17.98 16.54
CA PRO A 165 -5.73 -19.32 16.05
C PRO A 165 -6.02 -19.52 14.55
N GLY A 166 -6.82 -18.63 13.93
CA GLY A 166 -7.42 -18.86 12.61
C GLY A 166 -6.40 -18.95 11.48
N TYR A 167 -5.60 -17.91 11.28
CA TYR A 167 -4.56 -17.89 10.25
C TYR A 167 -3.46 -18.93 10.51
N ARG A 168 -3.08 -19.18 11.78
CA ARG A 168 -2.17 -20.29 12.11
C ARG A 168 -2.72 -21.60 11.58
N THR A 169 -3.96 -21.95 11.92
CA THR A 169 -4.58 -23.21 11.50
C THR A 169 -4.67 -23.28 9.96
N LEU A 170 -5.00 -22.17 9.31
CA LEU A 170 -5.04 -22.09 7.85
C LEU A 170 -3.65 -22.33 7.22
N VAL A 171 -2.59 -21.72 7.76
CA VAL A 171 -1.22 -21.96 7.27
C VAL A 171 -0.78 -23.40 7.54
N GLU A 172 -1.12 -23.99 8.68
CA GLU A 172 -0.83 -25.39 8.99
C GLU A 172 -1.47 -26.32 7.94
N ASP A 173 -2.75 -26.10 7.61
CA ASP A 173 -3.46 -26.90 6.60
C ASP A 173 -2.92 -26.66 5.18
N ILE A 174 -2.56 -25.42 4.83
CA ILE A 174 -1.93 -25.09 3.54
C ILE A 174 -0.59 -25.83 3.40
N VAL A 175 0.26 -25.75 4.43
CA VAL A 175 1.56 -26.44 4.44
C VAL A 175 1.34 -27.94 4.32
N ALA A 176 0.49 -28.54 5.15
CA ALA A 176 0.23 -29.98 5.12
C ALA A 176 -0.31 -30.46 3.76
N THR A 177 -1.04 -29.62 3.03
CA THR A 177 -1.62 -29.96 1.73
C THR A 177 -0.64 -29.73 0.57
N ALA A 178 0.21 -28.70 0.63
CA ALA A 178 1.10 -28.30 -0.47
C ALA A 178 2.53 -28.88 -0.40
N ASP A 179 3.07 -29.10 0.82
CA ASP A 179 4.45 -29.56 1.07
C ASP A 179 4.84 -30.85 0.32
N PRO A 180 3.94 -31.84 0.08
CA PRO A 180 4.28 -33.02 -0.73
C PRO A 180 4.71 -32.71 -2.17
N ASP A 181 4.24 -31.60 -2.74
CA ASP A 181 4.43 -31.24 -4.15
C ASP A 181 5.25 -29.93 -4.33
N VAL A 182 5.52 -29.20 -3.25
CA VAL A 182 6.16 -27.88 -3.27
C VAL A 182 7.28 -27.82 -2.23
N ASP A 183 8.50 -27.53 -2.69
CA ASP A 183 9.63 -27.24 -1.81
C ASP A 183 9.63 -25.75 -1.41
N PHE A 184 9.16 -25.42 -0.22
CA PHE A 184 9.03 -24.05 0.29
C PHE A 184 10.38 -23.33 0.42
N ARG A 185 11.51 -24.04 0.53
CA ARG A 185 12.85 -23.43 0.59
C ARG A 185 13.24 -22.72 -0.71
N ALA A 186 12.58 -23.03 -1.82
CA ALA A 186 12.87 -22.43 -3.12
C ALA A 186 12.34 -21.00 -3.26
N TYR A 187 11.45 -20.58 -2.36
CA TYR A 187 10.70 -19.34 -2.41
C TYR A 187 11.10 -18.37 -1.31
N ASP A 188 11.01 -17.07 -1.59
CA ASP A 188 11.33 -16.02 -0.63
C ASP A 188 10.11 -15.69 0.26
N PHE A 189 8.89 -15.83 -0.27
CA PHE A 189 7.63 -15.65 0.45
C PHE A 189 6.45 -16.32 -0.29
N VAL A 190 5.27 -16.33 0.35
CA VAL A 190 4.06 -16.97 -0.16
C VAL A 190 2.92 -15.96 -0.32
N ASN A 191 2.28 -15.97 -1.49
CA ASN A 191 0.98 -15.36 -1.74
C ASN A 191 -0.08 -16.45 -1.69
N ILE A 192 -1.05 -16.30 -0.79
CA ILE A 192 -2.20 -17.17 -0.64
C ILE A 192 -3.38 -16.44 -1.29
N LEU A 193 -3.68 -16.82 -2.53
CA LEU A 193 -4.71 -16.21 -3.35
C LEU A 193 -6.03 -16.96 -3.13
N ILE A 194 -6.82 -16.44 -2.20
CA ILE A 194 -8.07 -17.06 -1.80
C ILE A 194 -9.12 -16.87 -2.91
N THR A 195 -9.97 -17.88 -3.12
CA THR A 195 -11.10 -17.79 -4.04
C THR A 195 -11.97 -16.56 -3.72
N PRO A 196 -12.38 -15.77 -4.72
CA PRO A 196 -12.98 -14.45 -4.49
C PRO A 196 -14.39 -14.47 -3.86
N ASN A 197 -14.99 -15.64 -3.70
CA ASN A 197 -16.27 -15.87 -3.01
C ASN A 197 -16.13 -16.33 -1.55
N ALA A 198 -14.92 -16.46 -1.02
CA ALA A 198 -14.70 -16.72 0.39
C ALA A 198 -14.63 -15.39 1.15
N GLY A 199 -15.54 -15.21 2.12
CA GLY A 199 -15.69 -13.97 2.87
C GLY A 199 -16.55 -12.91 2.17
N PRO A 200 -16.72 -11.73 2.78
CA PRO A 200 -17.48 -10.61 2.24
C PRO A 200 -16.81 -9.98 1.02
N SER A 201 -17.59 -9.23 0.23
CA SER A 201 -17.06 -8.42 -0.86
C SER A 201 -16.02 -7.42 -0.33
N ALA A 202 -15.00 -7.10 -1.13
CA ALA A 202 -13.99 -6.12 -0.76
C ALA A 202 -14.58 -4.71 -0.53
N LEU A 203 -15.73 -4.41 -1.16
CA LEU A 203 -16.51 -3.19 -0.92
C LEU A 203 -17.19 -3.15 0.46
N ASP A 204 -17.48 -4.31 1.05
CA ASP A 204 -18.11 -4.42 2.36
C ASP A 204 -17.05 -4.50 3.46
N THR A 205 -15.97 -5.25 3.21
CA THR A 205 -14.89 -5.47 4.17
C THR A 205 -13.63 -5.97 3.45
N VAL A 206 -12.52 -5.28 3.68
CA VAL A 206 -11.20 -5.74 3.25
C VAL A 206 -10.67 -6.75 4.26
N LEU A 207 -10.51 -8.00 3.82
CA LEU A 207 -9.89 -9.09 4.60
C LEU A 207 -8.43 -9.34 4.23
N SER A 208 -7.95 -8.81 3.10
CA SER A 208 -6.56 -8.98 2.70
C SER A 208 -5.62 -8.47 3.78
N VAL A 209 -4.58 -9.25 4.03
CA VAL A 209 -3.62 -9.01 5.10
C VAL A 209 -2.31 -9.73 4.81
N THR A 210 -1.22 -9.16 5.30
CA THR A 210 0.08 -9.80 5.32
C THR A 210 0.60 -9.99 6.73
N PHE A 211 1.02 -11.21 7.02
CA PHE A 211 1.83 -11.52 8.20
C PHE A 211 3.28 -11.61 7.76
N ALA A 212 4.07 -10.60 8.13
CA ALA A 212 5.48 -10.48 7.78
C ALA A 212 6.38 -10.57 9.01
N GLY A 213 7.54 -11.21 8.85
CA GLY A 213 8.47 -11.46 9.96
C GLY A 213 7.90 -12.36 11.07
N ASN A 214 6.87 -13.16 10.79
CA ASN A 214 6.25 -14.02 11.79
C ASN A 214 7.07 -15.29 12.02
N HIS A 215 8.04 -15.23 12.92
CA HIS A 215 8.91 -16.38 13.25
C HIS A 215 8.18 -17.55 13.93
N GLU A 216 6.96 -17.34 14.43
CA GLU A 216 6.13 -18.36 15.06
C GLU A 216 5.18 -19.05 14.07
N ALA A 217 5.23 -18.67 12.79
CA ALA A 217 4.44 -19.30 11.74
C ALA A 217 4.79 -20.80 11.60
N PRO A 218 3.85 -21.63 11.12
CA PRO A 218 4.11 -23.02 10.77
C PRO A 218 5.31 -23.18 9.83
N VAL A 219 5.98 -24.33 9.94
CA VAL A 219 7.22 -24.65 9.23
C VAL A 219 6.92 -25.65 8.11
N ALA A 220 7.41 -25.36 6.90
CA ALA A 220 7.37 -26.21 5.71
C ALA A 220 8.81 -26.42 5.22
N ASP A 221 9.19 -27.63 4.84
CA ASP A 221 10.58 -27.96 4.44
C ASP A 221 11.71 -27.44 5.36
N GLY A 222 11.42 -27.28 6.67
CA GLY A 222 12.38 -26.74 7.64
C GLY A 222 12.55 -25.21 7.60
N VAL A 223 11.76 -24.47 6.82
CA VAL A 223 11.68 -23.01 6.84
C VAL A 223 10.33 -22.52 7.36
N PRO A 224 10.29 -21.50 8.23
CA PRO A 224 9.02 -20.94 8.68
C PRO A 224 8.36 -20.15 7.54
N VAL A 225 7.03 -20.29 7.40
CA VAL A 225 6.21 -19.50 6.46
C VAL A 225 5.95 -18.12 7.07
N SER A 226 7.03 -17.39 7.36
CA SER A 226 7.02 -16.14 8.13
C SER A 226 6.55 -14.91 7.37
N ASN A 227 6.49 -15.00 6.04
CA ASN A 227 6.08 -13.94 5.15
C ASN A 227 4.99 -14.49 4.21
N ALA A 228 3.74 -14.24 4.60
CA ALA A 228 2.57 -14.72 3.88
C ALA A 228 1.56 -13.59 3.67
N SER A 229 1.23 -13.32 2.41
CA SER A 229 0.18 -12.39 2.02
C SER A 229 -1.09 -13.17 1.68
N PHE A 230 -2.20 -12.86 2.33
CA PHE A 230 -3.51 -13.45 2.08
C PHE A 230 -4.34 -12.45 1.28
N VAL A 231 -4.77 -12.84 0.08
CA VAL A 231 -5.55 -11.96 -0.79
C VAL A 231 -6.95 -12.52 -0.99
N TYR A 232 -7.92 -11.83 -0.40
CA TYR A 232 -9.34 -12.16 -0.47
C TYR A 232 -10.05 -11.31 -1.52
N SER A 233 -11.19 -11.82 -1.99
CA SER A 233 -12.14 -11.09 -2.84
C SER A 233 -11.52 -10.49 -4.12
N ARG A 234 -12.33 -9.78 -4.89
CA ARG A 234 -11.86 -8.94 -6.00
C ARG A 234 -11.88 -7.50 -5.55
N GLN A 235 -10.81 -6.77 -5.82
CA GLN A 235 -10.70 -5.33 -5.58
C GLN A 235 -11.41 -4.56 -6.71
N ASP A 236 -12.69 -4.89 -6.91
CA ASP A 236 -13.55 -4.23 -7.90
C ASP A 236 -14.35 -3.14 -7.19
N ASP A 237 -13.98 -1.89 -7.45
CA ASP A 237 -14.64 -0.71 -6.89
C ASP A 237 -15.93 -0.31 -7.63
N GLY A 238 -16.35 -1.11 -8.62
CA GLY A 238 -17.52 -0.85 -9.44
C GLY A 238 -17.32 0.28 -10.45
N SER A 239 -16.11 0.87 -10.56
CA SER A 239 -15.79 1.90 -11.55
C SER A 239 -15.63 1.33 -12.97
N GLY A 240 -15.57 0.00 -13.09
CA GLY A 240 -15.26 -0.70 -14.34
C GLY A 240 -13.76 -0.71 -14.68
N SER A 241 -12.89 -0.26 -13.77
CA SER A 241 -11.43 -0.26 -13.93
C SER A 241 -10.73 -1.45 -13.26
N TYR A 242 -11.49 -2.49 -12.89
CA TYR A 242 -10.96 -3.65 -12.18
C TYR A 242 -9.79 -4.33 -12.91
N ARG A 243 -9.86 -4.43 -14.24
CA ARG A 243 -8.77 -5.06 -15.03
C ARG A 243 -7.46 -4.27 -14.95
N GLU A 244 -7.56 -2.97 -14.76
CA GLU A 244 -6.46 -2.02 -14.69
C GLU A 244 -5.95 -1.81 -13.26
N THR A 245 -6.79 -1.97 -12.24
CA THR A 245 -6.48 -1.56 -10.86
C THR A 245 -6.58 -2.67 -9.83
N GLY A 246 -7.28 -3.77 -10.14
CA GLY A 246 -7.59 -4.84 -9.17
C GLY A 246 -6.36 -5.61 -8.69
N TYR A 247 -5.25 -5.55 -9.43
CA TYR A 247 -4.00 -6.19 -9.04
C TYR A 247 -3.31 -5.51 -7.86
N ARG A 248 -3.61 -4.22 -7.58
CA ARG A 248 -2.83 -3.32 -6.72
C ARG A 248 -2.79 -3.70 -5.24
N VAL A 249 -3.76 -4.49 -4.77
CA VAL A 249 -3.67 -5.09 -3.42
C VAL A 249 -2.41 -5.96 -3.28
N LEU A 250 -2.00 -6.68 -4.32
CA LEU A 250 -0.85 -7.57 -4.20
C LEU A 250 0.49 -6.83 -3.99
N PRO A 251 0.84 -5.77 -4.74
CA PRO A 251 2.03 -4.98 -4.42
C PRO A 251 1.94 -4.24 -3.08
N HIS A 252 0.76 -3.84 -2.59
CA HIS A 252 0.58 -3.32 -1.23
C HIS A 252 0.95 -4.39 -0.19
N GLU A 253 0.30 -5.56 -0.27
CA GLU A 253 0.53 -6.67 0.66
C GLU A 253 1.99 -7.17 0.62
N ASN A 254 2.59 -7.25 -0.56
CA ASN A 254 4.00 -7.61 -0.69
C ASN A 254 4.96 -6.50 -0.22
N GLY A 255 4.52 -5.24 -0.17
CA GLY A 255 5.26 -4.16 0.49
C GLY A 255 5.53 -4.48 1.97
N HIS A 256 4.54 -5.08 2.66
CA HIS A 256 4.72 -5.55 4.03
C HIS A 256 5.72 -6.69 4.16
N VAL A 257 5.73 -7.63 3.21
CA VAL A 257 6.73 -8.71 3.15
C VAL A 257 8.16 -8.16 3.10
N PHE A 258 8.35 -6.97 2.51
CA PHE A 258 9.65 -6.27 2.47
C PHE A 258 9.90 -5.31 3.65
N GLY A 259 8.95 -5.22 4.59
CA GLY A 259 9.08 -4.44 5.83
C GLY A 259 8.61 -2.99 5.75
N LEU A 260 7.67 -2.67 4.84
CA LEU A 260 6.98 -1.39 4.84
C LEU A 260 5.71 -1.41 5.72
N PRO A 261 5.44 -0.37 6.52
CA PRO A 261 4.20 -0.26 7.30
C PRO A 261 3.04 0.23 6.44
N ASP A 262 1.83 0.04 6.94
CA ASP A 262 0.64 0.79 6.54
C ASP A 262 0.78 2.26 6.95
N LEU A 263 0.47 3.16 6.03
CA LEU A 263 0.61 4.61 6.23
C LEU A 263 -0.70 5.33 6.57
N TYR A 264 -1.85 4.71 6.32
CA TYR A 264 -3.13 5.31 6.69
C TYR A 264 -3.32 5.27 8.23
N THR A 265 -4.37 5.95 8.70
CA THR A 265 -4.79 5.90 10.11
C THR A 265 -6.17 5.26 10.23
N GLN A 266 -6.71 5.16 11.45
CA GLN A 266 -8.11 4.78 11.65
C GLN A 266 -9.11 5.71 10.94
N ASP A 267 -8.70 6.95 10.64
CA ASP A 267 -9.50 7.94 9.91
C ASP A 267 -9.34 7.81 8.38
N GLY A 268 -8.53 6.86 7.91
CA GLY A 268 -8.28 6.55 6.50
C GLY A 268 -6.95 7.11 5.98
N GLY A 269 -6.82 7.18 4.64
CA GLY A 269 -5.59 7.56 3.94
C GLY A 269 -5.21 9.04 4.03
N GLY A 270 -5.82 9.84 4.90
CA GLY A 270 -5.59 11.30 4.96
C GLY A 270 -4.19 11.72 5.42
N ALA A 271 -3.36 10.79 5.91
CA ALA A 271 -1.97 11.07 6.26
C ALA A 271 -1.05 11.17 5.04
N VAL A 272 -1.25 10.34 4.02
CA VAL A 272 -0.36 10.26 2.84
C VAL A 272 -1.16 10.20 1.54
N GLY A 273 -2.24 9.43 1.52
CA GLY A 273 -3.14 9.29 0.39
C GLY A 273 -2.48 8.58 -0.79
N HIS A 274 -2.98 8.86 -1.99
CA HIS A 274 -2.49 8.27 -3.24
C HIS A 274 -0.99 8.50 -3.55
N TRP A 275 -0.23 9.24 -2.74
CA TRP A 275 1.20 9.43 -2.94
C TRP A 275 2.05 8.18 -2.61
N ASP A 276 1.48 7.20 -1.90
CA ASP A 276 2.12 5.91 -1.61
C ASP A 276 1.09 4.76 -1.63
N ILE A 277 1.42 3.63 -2.26
CA ILE A 277 0.55 2.46 -2.29
C ILE A 277 0.31 1.85 -0.90
N MET A 278 1.22 2.08 0.05
CA MET A 278 1.07 1.66 1.45
C MET A 278 0.06 2.53 2.22
N SER A 279 -0.46 3.61 1.61
CA SER A 279 -1.57 4.39 2.16
C SER A 279 -2.88 4.19 1.43
N GLU A 280 -2.83 3.98 0.12
CA GLU A 280 -4.00 3.90 -0.75
C GLU A 280 -3.71 2.89 -1.87
N ASP A 281 -4.26 1.69 -1.73
CA ASP A 281 -4.07 0.53 -2.61
C ASP A 281 -5.23 0.32 -3.60
N TRP A 282 -6.28 1.16 -3.52
CA TRP A 282 -7.44 1.11 -4.42
C TRP A 282 -7.41 2.18 -5.51
N GLY A 283 -7.99 1.88 -6.68
CA GLY A 283 -8.11 2.79 -7.83
C GLY A 283 -6.80 3.15 -8.54
N ALA A 284 -6.56 4.45 -8.76
CA ALA A 284 -5.49 4.94 -9.64
C ALA A 284 -4.10 4.41 -9.22
N ASN A 285 -3.28 4.00 -10.20
CA ASN A 285 -1.94 3.55 -9.89
C ASN A 285 -1.09 4.69 -9.29
N ASN A 286 -0.25 4.31 -8.34
CA ASN A 286 0.69 5.16 -7.63
C ASN A 286 1.99 4.39 -7.33
N ASP A 287 3.06 5.15 -7.12
CA ASP A 287 4.35 4.60 -6.75
C ASP A 287 4.57 4.64 -5.22
N LEU A 288 5.69 4.06 -4.75
CA LEU A 288 6.21 4.28 -3.40
C LEU A 288 6.88 5.64 -3.28
N LEU A 289 6.87 6.20 -2.07
CA LEU A 289 7.68 7.34 -1.66
C LEU A 289 9.17 7.03 -1.82
N ALA A 290 9.98 8.05 -2.14
CA ALA A 290 11.43 7.93 -2.25
C ALA A 290 12.07 7.43 -0.95
N TRP A 291 11.52 7.77 0.22
CA TRP A 291 11.94 7.20 1.51
C TRP A 291 11.84 5.68 1.53
N HIS A 292 10.69 5.13 1.15
CA HIS A 292 10.48 3.68 1.06
C HIS A 292 11.36 3.04 0.01
N LYS A 293 11.52 3.66 -1.18
CA LYS A 293 12.46 3.19 -2.20
C LYS A 293 13.90 3.17 -1.68
N TRP A 294 14.31 4.16 -0.89
CA TRP A 294 15.64 4.15 -0.25
C TRP A 294 15.75 3.03 0.78
N LYS A 295 14.79 2.91 1.70
CA LYS A 295 14.73 1.84 2.72
C LYS A 295 14.82 0.45 2.11
N LEU A 296 14.09 0.20 1.02
CA LEU A 296 14.08 -1.05 0.26
C LEU A 296 15.31 -1.29 -0.61
N GLY A 297 16.24 -0.33 -0.67
CA GLY A 297 17.46 -0.47 -1.47
C GLY A 297 17.29 -0.24 -2.96
N TRP A 298 16.19 0.41 -3.35
CA TRP A 298 15.89 0.76 -4.73
C TRP A 298 16.53 2.09 -5.16
N LEU A 299 16.95 2.89 -4.18
CA LEU A 299 17.82 4.05 -4.37
C LEU A 299 19.20 3.76 -3.80
N ASP A 300 20.24 4.08 -4.58
CA ASP A 300 21.60 4.10 -4.08
C ASP A 300 21.82 5.32 -3.17
N ASP A 301 22.84 5.25 -2.32
CA ASP A 301 23.14 6.31 -1.36
C ASP A 301 23.57 7.63 -2.03
N ASP A 302 24.12 7.59 -3.25
CA ASP A 302 24.43 8.80 -4.03
C ASP A 302 23.17 9.48 -4.61
N GLN A 303 22.02 8.80 -4.58
CA GLN A 303 20.73 9.35 -4.94
C GLN A 303 20.02 10.02 -3.74
N VAL A 304 20.67 10.07 -2.57
CA VAL A 304 20.12 10.66 -1.34
C VAL A 304 20.99 11.82 -0.85
N GLY A 305 20.41 13.02 -0.81
CA GLY A 305 21.01 14.22 -0.24
C GLY A 305 20.73 14.32 1.26
N CYS A 306 21.76 14.33 2.11
CA CYS A 306 21.58 14.49 3.54
C CYS A 306 21.68 15.97 3.97
N ALA A 307 20.56 16.57 4.34
CA ALA A 307 20.46 17.95 4.82
C ALA A 307 20.56 18.01 6.35
N ALA A 308 21.63 17.47 6.94
CA ALA A 308 21.80 17.38 8.41
C ALA A 308 22.56 18.54 9.07
N SER A 309 23.17 19.43 8.28
CA SER A 309 23.85 20.61 8.80
C SER A 309 22.86 21.73 9.12
N SER A 310 23.23 22.64 10.03
CA SER A 310 22.51 23.90 10.21
C SER A 310 22.79 24.85 9.04
N GLY A 311 21.90 25.83 8.85
CA GLY A 311 21.92 26.73 7.69
C GLY A 311 21.19 26.15 6.49
N THR A 312 21.46 26.71 5.30
CA THR A 312 20.78 26.34 4.06
C THR A 312 21.66 25.46 3.19
N THR A 313 21.11 24.33 2.74
CA THR A 313 21.71 23.44 1.74
C THR A 313 20.86 23.42 0.48
N GLU A 314 21.50 23.31 -0.69
CA GLU A 314 20.80 23.16 -1.97
C GLU A 314 20.87 21.71 -2.44
N HIS A 315 19.74 21.19 -2.93
CA HIS A 315 19.63 19.86 -3.53
C HIS A 315 18.92 19.97 -4.88
N THR A 316 19.37 19.21 -5.88
CA THR A 316 18.70 19.12 -7.18
C THR A 316 18.02 17.77 -7.30
N LEU A 317 16.70 17.76 -7.24
CA LEU A 317 15.88 16.56 -7.21
C LEU A 317 15.34 16.23 -8.60
N SER A 318 15.79 15.10 -9.15
CA SER A 318 15.21 14.53 -10.37
C SER A 318 13.82 13.95 -10.08
N PRO A 319 12.82 14.10 -10.97
CA PRO A 319 11.52 13.47 -10.82
C PRO A 319 11.62 11.97 -10.50
N LEU A 320 10.81 11.50 -9.55
CA LEU A 320 10.91 10.13 -9.01
C LEU A 320 10.73 9.06 -10.08
N ALA A 321 9.80 9.28 -11.03
CA ALA A 321 9.53 8.35 -12.14
C ALA A 321 10.72 8.13 -13.10
N ARG A 322 11.68 9.06 -13.16
CA ARG A 322 12.85 8.97 -14.04
C ARG A 322 13.93 8.13 -13.38
N SER A 323 14.70 7.33 -14.11
CA SER A 323 15.88 6.65 -13.54
C SER A 323 17.02 7.63 -13.24
N GLY A 324 17.85 7.31 -12.24
CA GLY A 324 19.06 8.06 -11.90
C GLY A 324 18.84 9.45 -11.28
N GLY A 325 19.94 10.13 -10.94
CA GLY A 325 19.91 11.43 -10.26
C GLY A 325 19.48 11.34 -8.79
N THR A 326 19.65 12.45 -8.06
CA THR A 326 19.20 12.55 -6.67
C THR A 326 17.68 12.54 -6.62
N LYS A 327 17.11 11.63 -5.81
CA LYS A 327 15.66 11.40 -5.69
C LYS A 327 15.08 11.92 -4.39
N LEU A 328 15.90 11.90 -3.34
CA LEU A 328 15.50 12.20 -1.98
C LEU A 328 16.48 13.19 -1.40
N ALA A 329 15.99 14.29 -0.83
CA ALA A 329 16.71 15.02 0.19
C ALA A 329 16.05 14.73 1.54
N PHE A 330 16.85 14.47 2.58
CA PHE A 330 16.34 14.19 3.92
C PHE A 330 16.88 15.19 4.94
N ALA A 331 15.98 15.82 5.69
CA ALA A 331 16.27 16.76 6.76
C ALA A 331 15.95 16.10 8.12
N PRO A 332 16.95 15.53 8.81
CA PRO A 332 16.71 14.85 10.08
C PRO A 332 16.32 15.86 11.16
N LEU A 333 15.39 15.46 12.02
CA LEU A 333 15.03 16.18 13.26
C LEU A 333 15.66 15.52 14.50
N GLY A 334 16.10 14.27 14.37
CA GLY A 334 16.80 13.47 15.36
C GLY A 334 17.05 12.08 14.81
N GLU A 335 17.37 11.12 15.68
CA GLU A 335 17.68 9.74 15.29
C GLU A 335 16.45 8.91 14.86
N LYS A 336 15.25 9.48 14.99
CA LYS A 336 13.96 8.77 14.84
C LYS A 336 13.01 9.39 13.85
N THR A 337 13.21 10.65 13.47
CA THR A 337 12.25 11.37 12.63
C THR A 337 12.94 12.45 11.81
N GLY A 338 12.35 12.78 10.66
CA GLY A 338 12.84 13.81 9.75
C GLY A 338 11.82 14.16 8.68
N TYR A 339 12.17 15.12 7.84
CA TYR A 339 11.42 15.44 6.63
C TYR A 339 12.12 14.87 5.41
N ALA A 340 11.37 14.11 4.61
CA ALA A 340 11.77 13.69 3.28
C ALA A 340 11.21 14.66 2.25
N ILE A 341 12.03 14.95 1.24
CA ILE A 341 11.73 15.88 0.15
C ILE A 341 12.02 15.18 -1.17
N GLU A 342 11.03 15.09 -2.05
CA GLU A 342 11.15 14.43 -3.36
C GLU A 342 10.40 15.19 -4.44
N ALA A 343 10.76 14.99 -5.70
CA ALA A 343 10.05 15.56 -6.84
C ALA A 343 9.07 14.54 -7.44
N ARG A 344 7.78 14.86 -7.45
CA ARG A 344 6.72 14.02 -8.03
C ARG A 344 6.16 14.65 -9.30
N THR A 345 6.04 13.82 -10.32
CA THR A 345 5.49 14.16 -11.63
C THR A 345 4.68 12.97 -12.13
N ARG A 346 3.76 13.18 -13.07
CA ARG A 346 3.08 12.07 -13.72
C ARG A 346 4.07 11.20 -14.51
N GLY A 347 4.17 9.92 -14.19
CA GLY A 347 5.08 8.97 -14.83
C GLY A 347 5.43 7.79 -13.92
N GLY A 348 6.05 6.75 -14.48
CA GLY A 348 6.28 5.51 -13.72
C GLY A 348 4.94 4.90 -13.32
N ASN A 349 4.77 4.57 -12.03
CA ASN A 349 3.49 4.10 -11.49
C ASN A 349 2.52 5.25 -11.15
N ASP A 350 2.99 6.50 -11.08
CA ASP A 350 2.17 7.66 -10.71
C ASP A 350 1.27 8.14 -11.86
N GLU A 351 0.04 7.66 -11.90
CA GLU A 351 -0.93 8.01 -12.95
C GLU A 351 -1.70 9.30 -12.68
N ALA A 352 -1.94 9.62 -11.41
CA ALA A 352 -2.92 10.62 -10.97
C ALA A 352 -2.33 11.95 -10.49
N VAL A 353 -1.02 12.19 -10.71
CA VAL A 353 -0.36 13.44 -10.33
C VAL A 353 -0.86 14.59 -11.22
N CYS A 354 -1.83 15.37 -10.71
CA CYS A 354 -2.41 16.52 -11.41
C CYS A 354 -1.62 17.82 -11.19
N LYS A 355 -0.87 17.93 -10.09
CA LYS A 355 0.06 19.02 -9.83
C LYS A 355 1.47 18.44 -9.62
N PRO A 356 2.35 18.48 -10.65
CA PRO A 356 3.75 18.11 -10.48
C PRO A 356 4.50 19.13 -9.62
N GLY A 357 5.38 18.66 -8.74
CA GLY A 357 6.13 19.54 -7.84
C GLY A 357 6.95 18.77 -6.80
N VAL A 358 7.36 19.50 -5.76
CA VAL A 358 8.12 18.94 -4.64
C VAL A 358 7.15 18.49 -3.55
N LEU A 359 7.14 17.20 -3.23
CA LEU A 359 6.41 16.64 -2.10
C LEU A 359 7.30 16.69 -0.86
N VAL A 360 6.76 17.19 0.25
CA VAL A 360 7.44 17.21 1.56
C VAL A 360 6.60 16.40 2.54
N TYR A 361 7.21 15.43 3.21
CA TYR A 361 6.52 14.57 4.17
C TYR A 361 7.39 14.27 5.38
N ARG A 362 6.76 14.15 6.55
CA ARG A 362 7.40 13.73 7.78
C ARG A 362 7.46 12.21 7.83
N VAL A 363 8.59 11.66 8.24
CA VAL A 363 8.79 10.23 8.52
C VAL A 363 9.09 10.06 10.00
N ASP A 364 8.45 9.09 10.65
CA ASP A 364 8.61 8.79 12.08
C ASP A 364 8.78 7.29 12.32
N ALA A 365 9.97 6.90 12.78
CA ALA A 365 10.31 5.51 13.07
C ALA A 365 9.75 5.01 14.41
N GLU A 366 9.09 5.87 15.20
CA GLU A 366 8.49 5.53 16.50
C GLU A 366 6.99 5.27 16.44
N VAL A 367 6.38 5.44 15.27
CA VAL A 367 4.95 5.24 15.06
C VAL A 367 4.70 3.87 14.44
N ASP A 368 3.75 3.13 15.00
CA ASP A 368 3.37 1.81 14.51
C ASP A 368 2.66 1.90 13.15
N THR A 369 2.78 0.81 12.38
CA THR A 369 1.95 0.55 11.20
C THR A 369 0.46 0.86 11.47
N GLY A 370 -0.21 1.48 10.50
CA GLY A 370 -1.64 1.86 10.59
C GLY A 370 -1.94 3.04 11.52
N HIS A 371 -0.90 3.72 12.04
CA HIS A 371 -1.04 4.91 12.90
C HIS A 371 -0.42 6.17 12.28
N GLY A 372 -0.18 6.17 10.96
CA GLY A 372 0.39 7.30 10.23
C GLY A 372 1.87 7.56 10.52
N PRO A 373 2.78 6.57 10.35
CA PRO A 373 4.22 6.78 10.52
C PRO A 373 4.84 7.73 9.48
N VAL A 374 4.10 8.01 8.41
CA VAL A 374 4.41 9.06 7.44
C VAL A 374 3.24 10.04 7.35
N THR A 375 3.54 11.33 7.19
CA THR A 375 2.51 12.35 6.97
C THR A 375 2.96 13.38 5.92
N VAL A 376 2.20 13.51 4.84
CA VAL A 376 2.40 14.50 3.78
C VAL A 376 2.03 15.89 4.28
N SER A 377 2.89 16.87 3.99
CA SER A 377 2.56 18.28 4.18
C SER A 377 1.86 18.81 2.95
N ASP A 378 0.63 19.28 3.12
CA ASP A 378 -0.16 19.88 2.06
C ASP A 378 0.29 21.33 1.77
N ALA A 379 0.72 21.59 0.54
CA ALA A 379 1.06 22.94 0.06
C ALA A 379 -0.15 23.86 -0.09
N THR A 380 -1.34 23.30 -0.26
CA THR A 380 -2.59 24.03 -0.51
C THR A 380 -3.73 23.56 0.40
N PRO A 381 -3.62 23.73 1.73
CA PRO A 381 -4.66 23.29 2.67
C PRO A 381 -6.03 23.87 2.33
N ASP A 382 -7.07 23.05 2.46
CA ASP A 382 -8.47 23.39 2.20
C ASP A 382 -8.77 23.81 0.75
N SER A 383 -7.92 23.44 -0.22
CA SER A 383 -8.13 23.76 -1.64
C SER A 383 -9.26 22.98 -2.29
N GLY A 384 -9.64 21.82 -1.73
CA GLY A 384 -10.51 20.87 -2.40
C GLY A 384 -9.82 19.95 -3.40
N GLY A 385 -8.49 20.05 -3.55
CA GLY A 385 -7.69 19.26 -4.49
C GLY A 385 -7.73 19.71 -5.95
N CYS A 386 -6.82 19.15 -6.76
CA CYS A 386 -6.83 19.30 -8.22
C CYS A 386 -7.56 18.16 -8.98
N THR A 387 -8.04 17.12 -8.29
CA THR A 387 -8.81 16.04 -8.93
C THR A 387 -9.86 15.42 -8.00
N ARG A 388 -10.86 14.78 -8.62
CA ARG A 388 -11.91 13.99 -7.96
C ARG A 388 -11.95 12.56 -8.50
N ARG A 389 -10.83 12.08 -9.05
CA ARG A 389 -10.70 10.68 -9.52
C ARG A 389 -11.00 9.75 -8.33
N PRO A 390 -11.74 8.64 -8.54
CA PRO A 390 -11.96 7.65 -7.49
C PRO A 390 -10.63 7.16 -6.87
N ASN A 391 -10.64 6.96 -5.55
CA ASN A 391 -9.52 6.48 -4.75
C ASN A 391 -8.24 7.31 -4.93
N VAL A 392 -8.42 8.62 -5.19
CA VAL A 392 -7.39 9.64 -5.06
C VAL A 392 -7.82 10.56 -3.93
N HIS A 393 -6.98 10.69 -2.91
CA HIS A 393 -7.28 11.59 -1.79
C HIS A 393 -7.36 13.04 -2.29
N ALA A 394 -8.58 13.58 -2.35
CA ALA A 394 -8.85 14.86 -3.02
C ALA A 394 -8.00 16.00 -2.45
N GLU A 395 -8.07 16.26 -1.14
CA GLU A 395 -7.32 17.35 -0.51
C GLU A 395 -5.79 17.21 -0.66
N LEU A 396 -5.27 15.98 -0.83
CA LEU A 396 -3.82 15.79 -0.98
C LEU A 396 -3.38 15.77 -2.45
N SER A 397 -4.29 15.88 -3.41
CA SER A 397 -3.96 15.75 -4.84
C SER A 397 -3.10 16.89 -5.40
N ASP A 398 -3.09 18.04 -4.74
CA ASP A 398 -2.26 19.21 -5.03
C ASP A 398 -1.24 19.53 -3.92
N ALA A 399 -0.91 18.55 -3.06
CA ALA A 399 -0.03 18.71 -1.91
C ALA A 399 1.41 19.16 -2.26
N THR A 400 1.85 19.01 -3.50
CA THR A 400 3.23 19.38 -3.90
C THR A 400 3.43 20.90 -3.92
N TYR A 401 4.61 21.34 -3.49
CA TYR A 401 5.10 22.71 -3.58
C TYR A 401 5.69 22.99 -4.98
N GLY A 402 5.28 24.10 -5.59
CA GLY A 402 5.81 24.64 -6.84
C GLY A 402 6.90 25.70 -6.63
N VAL A 403 7.48 26.19 -7.73
CA VAL A 403 8.57 27.19 -7.68
C VAL A 403 8.15 28.46 -6.93
N GLY A 404 8.99 28.88 -5.98
CA GLY A 404 8.76 30.03 -5.10
C GLY A 404 7.95 29.69 -3.85
N GLU A 405 7.29 28.53 -3.79
CA GLU A 405 6.56 28.08 -2.61
C GLU A 405 7.52 27.51 -1.55
N THR A 406 7.06 27.51 -0.30
CA THR A 406 7.91 27.17 0.84
C THR A 406 7.11 26.43 1.91
N PHE A 407 7.56 25.23 2.25
CA PHE A 407 7.18 24.54 3.48
C PHE A 407 7.93 25.17 4.68
N THR A 408 7.26 25.31 5.82
CA THR A 408 7.88 25.77 7.07
C THR A 408 7.25 25.06 8.25
N ASP A 409 8.05 24.27 8.97
CA ASP A 409 7.69 23.79 10.30
C ASP A 409 8.20 24.78 11.36
N ARG A 410 7.26 25.51 11.98
CA ARG A 410 7.59 26.50 13.01
C ARG A 410 8.10 25.88 14.31
N LYS A 411 7.80 24.61 14.58
CA LYS A 411 8.23 23.93 15.81
C LYS A 411 9.70 23.56 15.74
N THR A 412 10.12 23.01 14.61
CA THR A 412 11.50 22.54 14.40
C THR A 412 12.39 23.59 13.73
N GLY A 413 11.81 24.63 13.12
CA GLY A 413 12.53 25.64 12.36
C GLY A 413 12.96 25.19 10.96
N VAL A 414 12.59 23.97 10.53
CA VAL A 414 12.89 23.46 9.19
C VAL A 414 12.09 24.23 8.14
N ARG A 415 12.77 24.63 7.07
CA ARG A 415 12.16 25.25 5.89
C ARG A 415 12.64 24.57 4.63
N VAL A 416 11.72 24.35 3.68
CA VAL A 416 12.04 23.82 2.35
C VAL A 416 11.44 24.77 1.32
N THR A 417 12.28 25.40 0.51
CA THR A 417 11.87 26.32 -0.56
C THR A 417 12.19 25.72 -1.92
N VAL A 418 11.23 25.74 -2.84
CA VAL A 418 11.47 25.30 -4.23
C VAL A 418 12.04 26.49 -5.02
N ALA A 419 13.34 26.48 -5.24
CA ALA A 419 14.07 27.60 -5.84
C ALA A 419 13.88 27.71 -7.36
N GLY A 420 13.63 26.60 -8.04
CA GLY A 420 13.39 26.59 -9.48
C GLY A 420 13.35 25.19 -10.08
N VAL A 421 13.10 25.13 -11.38
CA VAL A 421 13.20 23.92 -12.19
C VAL A 421 14.30 24.14 -13.22
N THR A 422 15.15 23.15 -13.44
CA THR A 422 16.20 23.16 -14.46
C THR A 422 15.61 22.85 -15.84
N ASP A 423 16.38 23.09 -16.90
CA ASP A 423 15.93 22.80 -18.28
C ASP A 423 15.61 21.31 -18.49
N ASP A 424 16.26 20.41 -17.72
CA ASP A 424 16.05 18.96 -17.75
C ASP A 424 14.84 18.51 -16.90
N GLY A 425 14.12 19.43 -16.26
CA GLY A 425 12.95 19.16 -15.42
C GLY A 425 13.24 18.81 -13.97
N ASP A 426 14.48 19.01 -13.50
CA ASP A 426 14.88 18.76 -12.11
C ASP A 426 14.56 19.94 -11.21
N TYR A 427 14.15 19.67 -9.98
CA TYR A 427 13.74 20.68 -9.02
C TYR A 427 14.92 21.07 -8.12
N ARG A 428 15.33 22.34 -8.15
CA ARG A 428 16.26 22.89 -7.16
C ARG A 428 15.50 23.25 -5.89
N VAL A 429 15.91 22.68 -4.76
CA VAL A 429 15.31 22.94 -3.45
C VAL A 429 16.36 23.44 -2.48
N HIS A 430 15.97 24.42 -1.66
CA HIS A 430 16.77 24.92 -0.53
C HIS A 430 16.18 24.37 0.76
N VAL A 431 16.96 23.59 1.49
CA VAL A 431 16.59 23.03 2.79
C VAL A 431 17.35 23.79 3.87
N THR A 432 16.63 24.53 4.71
CA THR A 432 17.18 25.30 5.82
C THR A 432 16.85 24.62 7.15
N ARG A 433 17.87 24.46 8.00
CA ARG A 433 17.74 23.98 9.39
C ARG A 433 18.35 24.99 10.37
N PRO A 434 17.80 25.12 11.59
CA PRO A 434 18.30 26.07 12.60
C PRO A 434 19.70 25.75 13.12
#